data_AF-A0A7W7MHG0-F1
#
_entry.id   AF-A0A7W7MHG0-F1
#
_cell.length_a   1.000
_cell.length_b   1.000
_cell.length_c   1.000
_cell.angle_alpha   90.00
_cell.angle_beta   90.00
_cell.angle_gamma   90.00
#
_symmetry.space_group_name_H-M   'P 1'
#
loop_
_entity.id
_entity.type
_entity.pdbx_description
1 polymer ?
#
loop_
_entity_poly.entity_id
_entity_poly.type
_entity_poly.pdbx_seq_one_letter_code
_entity_poly.pdbx_strand_id
1 'polypeptide(L)'
;MLSDDDRRTLAELESELEADPEFAARMAAPESEVRFPIVFALCVALFVLVPPVMILFGWPGVIITVDVFAAVIAVILIARHRRER
;
A
#
# COMPACT_ATOMS: atom_id res chain seq x y z
N MET A 1 22.04 -28.92 -0.66
CA MET A 1 21.08 -29.85 -0.05
C MET A 1 21.37 -29.81 1.43
N LEU A 2 20.45 -29.32 2.26
CA LEU A 2 20.62 -29.35 3.71
C LEU A 2 20.77 -30.82 4.15
N SER A 3 21.69 -31.08 5.08
CA SER A 3 21.79 -32.42 5.67
C SER A 3 20.54 -32.72 6.49
N ASP A 4 20.22 -34.00 6.69
CA ASP A 4 19.04 -34.37 7.48
C ASP A 4 19.15 -33.92 8.95
N ASP A 5 20.37 -33.77 9.47
CA ASP A 5 20.63 -33.19 10.80
C ASP A 5 20.32 -31.68 10.84
N ASP A 6 20.64 -30.93 9.78
CA ASP A 6 20.31 -29.50 9.72
C ASP A 6 18.79 -29.30 9.70
N ARG A 7 18.05 -30.17 9.00
CA ARG A 7 16.59 -30.14 8.97
C ARG A 7 15.96 -30.41 10.32
N ARG A 8 16.52 -31.37 11.06
CA ARG A 8 16.04 -31.71 12.40
C ARG A 8 16.31 -30.57 13.38
N THR A 9 17.50 -29.99 13.31
CA THR A 9 17.90 -28.84 14.14
C THR A 9 17.01 -27.63 13.85
N LEU A 10 16.70 -27.36 12.58
CA LEU A 10 15.78 -26.29 12.18
C LEU A 10 14.36 -26.52 12.70
N ALA A 11 13.82 -27.73 12.61
CA ALA A 11 12.48 -28.05 13.12
C ALA A 11 12.39 -27.90 14.64
N GLU A 12 13.44 -28.25 15.36
CA GLU A 12 13.51 -28.11 16.81
C GLU A 12 13.54 -26.62 17.21
N LEU A 13 14.38 -25.82 16.54
CA LEU A 13 14.41 -24.37 16.72
C LEU A 13 13.06 -23.71 16.37
N GLU A 14 12.43 -24.10 15.27
CA GLU A 14 11.11 -23.57 14.86
C GLU A 14 10.04 -23.84 15.94
N SER A 15 10.03 -25.05 16.51
CA SER A 15 9.10 -25.39 17.60
C SER A 15 9.35 -24.62 18.89
N GLU A 16 10.60 -24.32 19.22
CA GLU A 16 10.97 -23.52 20.39
C GLU A 16 10.60 -22.05 20.20
N LEU A 17 10.77 -21.54 18.97
CA LEU A 17 10.41 -20.17 18.59
C LEU A 17 8.90 -19.95 18.46
N GLU A 18 8.12 -20.94 18.01
CA GLU A 18 6.64 -20.87 18.01
C GLU A 18 6.05 -20.88 19.42
N ALA A 19 6.71 -21.57 20.37
CA ALA A 19 6.28 -21.62 21.77
C ALA A 19 6.52 -20.30 22.52
N ASP A 20 7.30 -19.36 21.97
CA ASP A 20 7.54 -18.04 22.53
C ASP A 20 6.47 -17.04 22.04
N PRO A 21 5.48 -16.68 22.89
CA PRO A 21 4.43 -15.73 22.52
C PRO A 21 4.97 -14.31 22.29
N GLU A 22 6.12 -13.96 22.89
CA GLU A 22 6.76 -12.66 22.69
C GLU A 22 7.44 -12.59 21.32
N PHE A 23 8.04 -13.69 20.87
CA PHE A 23 8.58 -13.82 19.52
C PHE A 23 7.46 -13.80 18.46
N ALA A 24 6.38 -14.56 18.68
CA ALA A 24 5.21 -14.54 17.81
C ALA A 24 4.61 -13.13 17.69
N ALA A 25 4.53 -12.38 18.80
CA ALA A 25 4.07 -11.00 18.80
C ALA A 25 5.00 -10.03 18.04
N ARG A 26 6.33 -10.27 18.06
CA ARG A 26 7.30 -9.47 17.28
C ARG A 26 7.31 -9.82 15.80
N MET A 27 7.13 -11.10 15.46
CA MET A 27 7.09 -11.60 14.08
C MET A 27 5.73 -11.41 13.40
N ALA A 28 4.67 -11.23 14.19
CA ALA A 28 3.43 -10.61 13.76
C ALA A 28 3.70 -9.14 13.45
N ALA A 29 4.50 -8.87 12.42
CA ALA A 29 4.44 -7.61 11.71
C ALA A 29 2.95 -7.37 11.45
N PRO A 30 2.40 -6.18 11.77
CA PRO A 30 1.03 -5.89 11.43
C PRO A 30 0.93 -6.20 9.94
N GLU A 31 0.01 -7.11 9.56
CA GLU A 31 -0.27 -7.39 8.17
C GLU A 31 -0.27 -6.03 7.51
N SER A 32 0.73 -5.75 6.68
CA SER A 32 0.75 -4.51 5.94
C SER A 32 -0.42 -4.72 5.00
N GLU A 33 -1.60 -4.33 5.48
CA GLU A 33 -2.88 -4.36 4.79
C GLU A 33 -2.47 -3.82 3.44
N VAL A 34 -2.44 -4.69 2.43
CA VAL A 34 -2.02 -4.32 1.08
C VAL A 34 -3.17 -3.46 0.58
N ARG A 35 -3.26 -2.25 1.14
CA ARG A 35 -4.19 -1.20 0.76
C ARG A 35 -3.76 -0.91 -0.63
N PHE A 36 -4.54 -1.46 -1.56
CA PHE A 36 -4.42 -1.18 -2.97
C PHE A 36 -4.04 0.30 -3.10
N PRO A 37 -2.87 0.63 -3.67
CA PRO A 37 -2.32 1.96 -3.55
C PRO A 37 -3.29 2.93 -4.21
N ILE A 38 -4.13 3.59 -3.40
CA ILE A 38 -5.21 4.47 -3.88
C ILE A 38 -4.61 5.54 -4.81
N VAL A 39 -3.38 5.97 -4.51
CA VAL A 39 -2.59 6.88 -5.34
C VAL A 39 -2.35 6.31 -6.76
N PHE A 40 -2.05 5.03 -6.89
CA PHE A 40 -1.89 4.38 -8.19
C PHE A 40 -3.21 4.37 -8.97
N ALA A 41 -4.31 3.98 -8.32
CA ALA A 41 -5.64 3.99 -8.93
C ALA A 41 -6.04 5.39 -9.40
N LEU A 42 -5.75 6.41 -8.58
CA LEU A 42 -5.96 7.82 -8.91
C LEU A 42 -5.12 8.25 -10.12
N CYS A 43 -3.83 7.93 -10.16
CA CYS A 43 -2.97 8.26 -11.30
C CYS A 43 -3.46 7.64 -12.60
N VAL A 44 -3.91 6.37 -12.57
CA VAL A 44 -4.49 5.71 -13.76
C VAL A 44 -5.78 6.41 -14.18
N ALA A 45 -6.67 6.74 -13.23
CA ALA A 45 -7.91 7.45 -13.53
C ALA A 45 -7.65 8.82 -14.17
N LEU A 46 -6.68 9.59 -13.65
CA LEU A 46 -6.27 10.87 -14.24
C LEU A 46 -5.79 10.67 -15.67
N PHE A 47 -4.90 9.71 -15.89
CA PHE A 47 -4.35 9.44 -17.23
C PHE A 47 -5.46 9.10 -18.25
N VAL A 48 -6.47 8.35 -17.84
CA VAL A 48 -7.62 8.00 -18.68
C VAL A 48 -8.55 9.20 -18.93
N LEU A 49 -8.72 10.09 -17.94
CA LEU A 49 -9.61 11.25 -18.03
C LEU A 49 -9.01 12.45 -18.78
N VAL A 50 -7.69 12.59 -18.80
CA VAL A 50 -7.02 13.73 -19.46
C VAL A 50 -7.33 13.82 -20.97
N PRO A 51 -7.21 12.76 -21.79
CA PRO A 51 -7.52 12.83 -23.22
C PRO A 51 -8.96 13.30 -23.54
N PRO A 52 -10.03 12.73 -22.95
CA PRO A 52 -11.39 13.20 -23.23
C PRO A 52 -11.64 14.62 -22.73
N VAL A 53 -11.07 15.00 -21.57
CA VAL A 53 -11.17 16.38 -21.06
C VAL A 53 -10.50 17.36 -22.01
N MET A 54 -9.31 17.02 -22.51
CA MET A 54 -8.57 17.86 -23.45
C MET A 54 -9.34 18.03 -24.76
N ILE A 55 -10.02 16.98 -25.24
CA ILE A 55 -10.85 17.03 -26.45
C ILE A 55 -12.12 17.89 -26.25
N LEU A 56 -12.80 17.75 -25.10
CA LEU A 56 -14.09 18.42 -24.85
C LEU A 56 -13.95 19.88 -24.41
N PHE A 57 -12.93 20.17 -23.59
CA PHE A 57 -12.80 21.45 -22.87
C PHE A 57 -11.48 22.17 -23.16
N GLY A 58 -10.58 21.57 -23.94
CA GLY A 58 -9.28 22.15 -24.27
C GLY A 58 -8.39 22.34 -23.03
N TRP A 59 -7.47 23.30 -23.13
CA TRP A 59 -6.54 23.68 -22.06
C TRP A 59 -7.23 24.04 -20.72
N PRO A 60 -8.32 24.82 -20.70
CA PRO A 60 -9.00 25.14 -19.44
C PRO A 60 -9.52 23.91 -18.69
N GLY A 61 -10.06 22.91 -19.40
CA GLY A 61 -10.56 21.68 -18.77
C GLY A 61 -9.45 20.85 -18.14
N VAL A 62 -8.28 20.81 -18.77
CA VAL A 62 -7.11 20.09 -18.22
C VAL A 62 -6.67 20.72 -16.90
N ILE A 63 -6.59 22.06 -16.83
CA ILE A 63 -6.20 22.78 -15.60
C ILE A 63 -7.17 22.43 -14.46
N ILE A 64 -8.48 22.55 -14.70
CA ILE A 64 -9.51 22.23 -13.69
C ILE A 64 -9.38 20.78 -13.21
N THR A 65 -9.14 19.85 -14.14
CA THR A 65 -9.03 18.42 -13.79
C THR A 65 -7.81 18.13 -12.93
N VAL A 66 -6.68 18.79 -13.21
CA VAL A 66 -5.46 18.67 -12.42
C VAL A 66 -5.66 19.27 -11.01
N ASP A 67 -6.32 20.42 -10.91
CA ASP A 67 -6.61 21.05 -9.61
C ASP A 67 -7.52 20.18 -8.74
N VAL A 68 -8.58 19.61 -9.34
CA VAL A 68 -9.48 18.66 -8.64
C VAL A 68 -8.70 17.42 -8.20
N PHE A 69 -7.83 16.88 -9.05
CA PHE A 69 -7.00 15.74 -8.73
C PHE A 69 -6.06 16.02 -7.55
N ALA A 70 -5.39 17.17 -7.56
CA ALA A 70 -4.52 17.60 -6.46
C ALA A 70 -5.30 17.76 -5.15
N ALA A 71 -6.52 18.33 -5.20
CA ALA A 71 -7.39 18.47 -4.04
C ALA A 71 -7.79 17.09 -3.46
N VAL A 72 -8.14 16.13 -4.32
CA VAL A 72 -8.50 14.76 -3.88
C VAL A 72 -7.31 14.07 -3.20
N ILE A 73 -6.09 14.19 -3.76
CA ILE A 73 -4.89 13.65 -3.13
C ILE A 73 -4.67 14.29 -1.76
N ALA A 74 -4.75 15.61 -1.67
CA ALA A 74 -4.57 16.34 -0.40
C ALA A 74 -5.56 15.86 0.66
N VAL A 75 -6.85 15.70 0.31
CA VAL A 75 -7.88 15.18 1.23
C VAL A 75 -7.54 13.77 1.70
N ILE A 76 -7.11 12.87 0.81
CA ILE A 76 -6.76 11.50 1.16
C ILE A 76 -5.55 11.47 2.11
N LEU A 77 -4.52 12.28 1.83
CA LEU A 77 -3.34 12.38 2.69
C LEU A 77 -3.70 12.92 4.07
N ILE A 78 -4.53 13.96 4.15
CA ILE A 78 -5.00 14.52 5.42
C ILE A 78 -5.84 13.49 6.19
N ALA A 79 -6.79 12.83 5.53
CA ALA A 79 -7.63 11.81 6.15
C ALA A 79 -6.81 10.63 6.67
N ARG A 80 -5.80 10.20 5.91
CA ARG A 80 -4.87 9.14 6.32
C ARG A 80 -4.03 9.59 7.52
N HIS A 81 -3.47 10.80 7.49
CA HIS A 81 -2.68 11.32 8.60
C HIS A 81 -3.49 11.44 9.89
N ARG A 82 -4.78 11.79 9.80
CA ARG A 82 -5.70 11.84 10.95
C ARG A 82 -6.12 10.48 11.48
N ARG A 83 -6.00 9.41 10.68
CA ARG A 83 -6.33 8.03 11.09
C ARG A 83 -5.13 7.30 11.71
N GLU A 84 -3.91 7.77 11.41
CA GLU A 84 -2.66 7.27 11.97
C GLU A 84 -2.25 7.98 13.29
N ARG A 85 -2.90 9.09 13.66
CA ARG A 85 -2.78 9.76 14.97
C ARG A 85 -3.92 9.35 15.90
#